data_AF-A0A940MBF2-F1
#
_entry.id   AF-A0A940MBF2-F1
#
_cell.length_a   1.000
_cell.length_b   1.000
_cell.length_c   1.000
_cell.angle_alpha   90.00
_cell.angle_beta   90.00
_cell.angle_gamma   90.00
#
_symmetry.space_group_name_H-M   'P 1'
#
loop_
_entity.id
_entity.type
_entity.pdbx_description
1 polymer ?
#
loop_
_entity_poly.entity_id
_entity_poly.type
_entity_poly.pdbx_seq_one_letter_code
_entity_poly.pdbx_strand_id
1 'polypeptide(L)'
;MTPSPARRRRTGTNGAAPTHNLPRRGAVRRAQTITTYGVGSLIAVDHESFIVSGLDEAERSWSRDESPRIHERRLARVLGVDYFRLPPASDDTSKDGLRVRRFPLMHSCPECNDLQRHRDFNPPAGRSVCGTCEVDLVPSRFVVACEAGHIGEFPYWQWVHRSADRDATTAGRCGGKLKMRTTGHTSSLRSILVSCTCGTAPEVSMEGSFRRRALKDLGLTCRGTRPWLGASAVAQECGLPLRTLQRGSSAVWQPVLKSALSIPPWSDGRTDPLAEHWDALREYDEREHVAIYLRGVFKGECPVPLDEVMALLDAEREEDPDGESSPVPDHRYRALRNKEYERLRAGNEESEHSRDEQFVCERPLGDQSVLAPLGVAGPMLVKKLREVRALKAFTRLVNAESTTDSTEVPLSERPLRWLPAMEVRGEGVFLRLDEDRLNAWEKSVAVTARVERMRTAHQRVLEQRADDPSRVVPSPATPRMVLLHTLAHALINEWSLDAGYPAAALRERLYAADEMAGTLIYTATSGSAGSLGGLVAQGEPETLARAVRSAVRRAEWCSSDPLCMESEASGAGGINLAACHACVMLPETSCEHNNILLDRALLVGTPDDPRLGYFEDVVQGQ
;
A
#
# COMPACT_ATOMS: atom_id res chain seq x y z
N MET A 1 -48.10 26.55 18.78
CA MET A 1 -47.22 27.59 19.33
C MET A 1 -45.95 26.93 19.84
N THR A 2 -44.92 26.89 19.02
CA THR A 2 -43.58 26.34 19.31
C THR A 2 -42.67 27.48 19.78
N PRO A 3 -41.82 27.31 20.81
CA PRO A 3 -41.03 28.42 21.32
C PRO A 3 -39.89 28.79 20.36
N SER A 4 -39.57 30.08 20.27
CA SER A 4 -38.45 30.60 19.48
C SER A 4 -37.09 30.11 20.02
N PRO A 5 -36.09 29.88 19.16
CA PRO A 5 -34.76 29.47 19.61
C PRO A 5 -34.05 30.61 20.35
N ALA A 6 -33.37 30.24 21.44
CA ALA A 6 -32.65 31.18 22.30
C ALA A 6 -31.50 31.89 21.57
N ARG A 7 -31.48 33.23 21.63
CA ARG A 7 -30.37 34.08 21.19
C ARG A 7 -29.09 33.70 21.95
N ARG A 8 -28.08 33.16 21.25
CA ARG A 8 -26.72 33.03 21.79
C ARG A 8 -26.09 34.41 21.97
N ARG A 9 -25.74 34.73 23.22
CA ARG A 9 -24.93 35.89 23.63
C ARG A 9 -23.55 35.82 22.97
N ARG A 10 -23.15 36.91 22.30
CA ARG A 10 -21.77 37.18 21.89
C ARG A 10 -20.97 37.52 23.16
N THR A 11 -20.03 36.67 23.55
CA THR A 11 -18.95 37.05 24.47
C THR A 11 -17.66 37.21 23.67
N GLY A 12 -16.98 38.32 23.91
CA GLY A 12 -15.86 38.81 23.10
C GLY A 12 -14.52 38.11 23.37
N THR A 13 -13.71 38.13 22.32
CA THR A 13 -12.27 38.46 22.32
C THR A 13 -11.38 37.79 23.35
N ASN A 14 -10.83 36.62 22.99
CA ASN A 14 -9.44 36.28 23.24
C ASN A 14 -8.78 36.02 21.89
N GLY A 15 -7.65 36.68 21.62
CA GLY A 15 -6.91 36.67 20.35
C GLY A 15 -6.19 35.36 20.02
N ALA A 16 -6.85 34.22 20.19
CA ALA A 16 -6.47 32.98 19.54
C ALA A 16 -7.25 32.90 18.22
N ALA A 17 -6.57 32.66 17.10
CA ALA A 17 -7.24 32.34 15.84
C ALA A 17 -8.27 31.22 16.11
N PRO A 18 -9.55 31.37 15.71
CA PRO A 18 -10.56 30.39 16.02
C PRO A 18 -10.11 29.03 15.45
N THR A 19 -9.99 28.03 16.32
CA THR A 19 -9.87 26.64 15.90
C THR A 19 -11.06 26.36 14.99
N HIS A 20 -10.82 26.26 13.69
CA HIS A 20 -11.87 25.93 12.74
C HIS A 20 -12.38 24.52 13.07
N ASN A 21 -13.47 24.43 13.83
CA ASN A 21 -14.20 23.19 14.03
C ASN A 21 -14.81 22.80 12.68
N LEU A 22 -14.05 22.03 11.90
CA LEU A 22 -14.53 21.44 10.66
C LEU A 22 -15.59 20.38 10.99
N PRO A 23 -16.66 20.26 10.19
CA PRO A 23 -17.69 19.26 10.44
C PRO A 23 -17.15 17.85 10.20
N ARG A 24 -17.42 16.93 11.12
CA ARG A 24 -17.17 15.49 10.94
C ARG A 24 -18.04 14.98 9.79
N ARG A 25 -17.42 14.29 8.82
CA ARG A 25 -18.13 13.74 7.65
C ARG A 25 -18.36 12.23 7.75
N GLY A 26 -17.42 11.49 8.33
CA GLY A 26 -17.53 10.05 8.50
C GLY A 26 -16.41 9.51 9.39
N ALA A 27 -16.26 8.19 9.40
CA ALA A 27 -15.23 7.48 10.15
C ALA A 27 -14.54 6.43 9.26
N VAL A 28 -13.23 6.25 9.47
CA VAL A 28 -12.44 5.21 8.81
C VAL A 28 -11.62 4.45 9.85
N ARG A 29 -11.33 3.17 9.60
CA ARG A 29 -10.43 2.42 10.49
C ARG A 29 -9.01 2.97 10.34
N ARG A 30 -8.25 3.09 11.44
CA ARG A 30 -6.86 3.57 11.43
C ARG A 30 -5.99 2.84 10.39
N ALA A 31 -6.08 1.51 10.32
CA ALA A 31 -5.34 0.74 9.32
C ALA A 31 -5.61 1.18 7.87
N GLN A 32 -6.86 1.56 7.55
CA GLN A 32 -7.23 2.02 6.21
C GLN A 32 -6.61 3.38 5.87
N THR A 33 -6.21 4.19 6.86
CA THR A 33 -5.60 5.51 6.62
C THR A 33 -4.21 5.45 6.02
N ILE A 34 -3.54 4.29 6.06
CA ILE A 34 -2.28 4.07 5.35
C ILE A 34 -2.46 3.16 4.12
N THR A 35 -3.53 2.35 4.05
CA THR A 35 -3.69 1.36 2.96
C THR A 35 -4.72 1.71 1.89
N THR A 36 -5.84 2.38 2.19
CA THR A 36 -6.97 2.58 1.24
C THR A 36 -7.46 4.04 1.23
N TYR A 37 -7.58 4.62 2.41
CA TYR A 37 -8.04 5.99 2.67
C TYR A 37 -6.91 6.89 3.13
N GLY A 38 -5.72 6.70 2.55
CA GLY A 38 -4.56 7.54 2.80
C GLY A 38 -4.59 8.86 2.06
N VAL A 39 -3.61 9.71 2.33
CA VAL A 39 -3.46 11.03 1.72
C VAL A 39 -3.52 10.95 0.19
N GLY A 40 -4.31 11.83 -0.43
CA GLY A 40 -4.51 11.84 -1.87
C GLY A 40 -5.50 10.79 -2.39
N SER A 41 -5.99 9.86 -1.56
CA SER A 41 -6.99 8.89 -2.00
C SER A 41 -8.40 9.49 -2.02
N LEU A 42 -9.30 8.84 -2.76
CA LEU A 42 -10.71 9.24 -2.82
C LEU A 42 -11.55 8.40 -1.87
N ILE A 43 -12.38 9.07 -1.08
CA ILE A 43 -13.33 8.46 -0.16
C ILE A 43 -14.75 8.88 -0.52
N ALA A 44 -15.63 7.90 -0.64
CA ALA A 44 -17.07 8.13 -0.75
C ALA A 44 -17.67 8.11 0.65
N VAL A 45 -18.46 9.12 0.99
CA VAL A 45 -19.17 9.21 2.27
C VAL A 45 -20.61 9.60 1.93
N ASP A 46 -21.56 8.72 2.22
CA ASP A 46 -22.95 8.82 1.77
C ASP A 46 -23.06 9.06 0.25
N HIS A 47 -23.68 10.17 -0.17
CA HIS A 47 -23.80 10.58 -1.57
C HIS A 47 -22.68 11.54 -2.01
N GLU A 48 -21.67 11.75 -1.17
CA GLU A 48 -20.60 12.70 -1.38
C GLU A 48 -19.26 12.01 -1.70
N SER A 49 -18.34 12.77 -2.30
CA SER A 49 -16.98 12.31 -2.58
C SER A 49 -15.97 13.35 -2.11
N PHE A 50 -14.91 12.85 -1.47
CA PHE A 50 -13.82 13.66 -0.97
C PHE A 50 -12.47 13.06 -1.34
N ILE A 51 -11.46 13.92 -1.41
CA ILE A 51 -10.05 13.54 -1.44
C ILE A 51 -9.44 13.78 -0.06
N VAL A 52 -8.65 12.83 0.44
CA VAL A 52 -7.92 12.99 1.71
C VAL A 52 -6.82 14.03 1.53
N SER A 53 -6.76 15.00 2.43
CA SER A 53 -5.84 16.15 2.32
C SER A 53 -4.41 15.77 2.63
N GLY A 54 -3.46 16.58 2.13
CA GLY A 54 -2.05 16.51 2.51
C GLY A 54 -1.79 16.72 4.00
N LEU A 55 -0.60 16.32 4.44
CA LEU A 55 -0.17 16.37 5.83
C LEU A 55 0.42 17.73 6.26
N ASP A 56 0.42 18.75 5.40
CA ASP A 56 1.01 20.08 5.67
C ASP A 56 0.42 20.78 6.91
N GLU A 57 -0.82 20.44 7.29
CA GLU A 57 -1.47 20.97 8.50
C GLU A 57 -1.57 19.93 9.63
N ALA A 58 -1.14 18.69 9.39
CA ALA A 58 -1.31 17.57 10.31
C ALA A 58 -0.56 17.78 11.64
N GLU A 59 0.61 18.42 11.62
CA GLU A 59 1.37 18.71 12.83
C GLU A 59 0.64 19.68 13.78
N ARG A 60 -0.16 20.61 13.23
CA ARG A 60 -1.00 21.52 14.02
C ARG A 60 -2.34 20.90 14.40
N SER A 61 -2.86 19.98 13.58
CA SER A 61 -4.21 19.45 13.73
C SER A 61 -4.31 18.10 14.43
N TRP A 62 -3.22 17.37 14.60
CA TRP A 62 -3.22 16.10 15.30
C TRP A 62 -2.54 16.29 16.65
N SER A 63 -3.33 16.21 17.72
CA SER A 63 -2.87 16.16 19.10
C SER A 63 -1.97 14.94 19.33
N ARG A 64 -1.08 15.05 20.33
CA ARG A 64 -0.19 13.94 20.70
C ARG A 64 -0.95 12.78 21.35
N ASP A 65 -2.10 13.06 21.97
CA ASP A 65 -2.92 12.08 22.67
C ASP A 65 -3.65 11.16 21.68
N GLU A 66 -4.23 11.72 20.62
CA GLU A 66 -4.96 10.94 19.61
C GLU A 66 -4.04 10.35 18.53
N SER A 67 -2.85 10.93 18.36
CA SER A 67 -1.84 10.56 17.38
C SER A 67 -0.44 10.42 18.03
N PRO A 68 -0.22 9.34 18.79
CA PRO A 68 1.05 9.06 19.46
C PRO A 68 2.18 8.81 18.46
N ARG A 69 3.42 9.09 18.92
CA ARG A 69 4.65 8.76 18.17
C ARG A 69 4.89 7.25 18.21
N ILE A 70 5.33 6.72 17.07
CA ILE A 70 5.79 5.33 16.91
C ILE A 70 7.27 5.41 16.54
N HIS A 71 8.09 4.61 17.22
CA HIS A 71 9.52 4.52 16.97
C HIS A 71 9.84 3.15 16.36
N GLU A 72 10.59 3.18 15.25
CA GLU A 72 11.22 2.04 14.57
C GLU A 72 12.41 2.59 13.80
N ARG A 73 13.60 2.51 14.40
CA ARG A 73 14.79 3.27 13.96
C ARG A 73 15.27 2.85 12.59
N ARG A 74 15.27 1.53 12.31
CA ARG A 74 15.74 1.01 11.03
C ARG A 74 14.88 1.50 9.88
N LEU A 75 13.55 1.49 10.07
CA LEU A 75 12.62 2.01 9.07
C LEU A 75 12.72 3.53 8.93
N ALA A 76 12.86 4.25 10.04
CA ALA A 76 13.03 5.70 10.08
C ALA A 76 14.27 6.13 9.27
N ARG A 77 15.40 5.44 9.46
CA ARG A 77 16.66 5.65 8.71
C ARG A 77 16.52 5.37 7.23
N VAL A 78 15.89 4.24 6.85
CA VAL A 78 15.62 3.91 5.44
C VAL A 78 14.78 4.99 4.76
N LEU A 79 13.82 5.57 5.49
CA LEU A 79 12.89 6.56 4.95
C LEU A 79 13.36 8.01 5.08
N GLY A 80 14.47 8.27 5.81
CA GLY A 80 14.98 9.62 6.04
C GLY A 80 14.06 10.48 6.92
N VAL A 81 13.43 9.88 7.94
CA VAL A 81 12.54 10.57 8.89
C VAL A 81 12.94 10.27 10.33
N ASP A 82 12.53 11.14 11.26
CA ASP A 82 12.91 11.05 12.68
C ASP A 82 12.03 10.03 13.44
N TYR A 83 10.73 10.00 13.11
CA TYR A 83 9.75 9.16 13.79
C TYR A 83 8.50 8.94 12.94
N PHE A 84 7.58 8.11 13.43
CA PHE A 84 6.28 7.90 12.82
C PHE A 84 5.15 8.35 13.72
N ARG A 85 3.96 8.58 13.16
CA ARG A 85 2.76 8.90 13.94
C ARG A 85 1.61 7.97 13.63
N LEU A 86 0.93 7.50 14.67
CA LEU A 86 -0.33 6.79 14.52
C LEU A 86 -1.41 7.78 14.03
N PRO A 87 -2.14 7.50 12.93
CA PRO A 87 -3.23 8.36 12.50
C PRO A 87 -4.33 8.47 13.57
N PRO A 88 -4.97 9.65 13.73
CA PRO A 88 -5.99 9.88 14.77
C PRO A 88 -7.16 8.89 14.64
N ALA A 89 -7.68 8.42 15.77
CA ALA A 89 -8.84 7.53 15.79
C ALA A 89 -10.11 8.33 15.50
N SER A 90 -11.04 7.76 14.74
CA SER A 90 -12.36 8.36 14.51
C SER A 90 -13.37 7.94 15.59
N ASP A 91 -13.00 7.96 16.87
CA ASP A 91 -13.99 7.73 17.94
C ASP A 91 -14.96 8.92 18.08
N ASP A 92 -16.10 8.72 18.73
CA ASP A 92 -17.14 9.77 18.82
C ASP A 92 -16.76 10.94 19.73
N THR A 93 -15.70 10.77 20.53
CA THR A 93 -15.15 11.77 21.44
C THR A 93 -13.95 12.53 20.86
N SER A 94 -13.40 12.01 19.76
CA SER A 94 -12.20 12.51 19.11
C SER A 94 -12.44 13.86 18.50
N LYS A 95 -11.48 14.75 18.72
CA LYS A 95 -11.50 16.12 18.18
C LYS A 95 -10.65 16.23 16.92
N ASP A 96 -9.77 15.27 16.68
CA ASP A 96 -8.89 15.24 15.52
C ASP A 96 -9.38 14.26 14.46
N GLY A 97 -8.88 14.40 13.24
CA GLY A 97 -9.26 13.52 12.16
C GLY A 97 -8.49 13.79 10.89
N LEU A 98 -8.65 12.88 9.93
CA LEU A 98 -8.18 13.12 8.58
C LEU A 98 -8.98 14.25 7.95
N ARG A 99 -8.29 15.31 7.52
CA ARG A 99 -8.92 16.40 6.78
C ARG A 99 -9.22 15.93 5.37
N VAL A 100 -10.40 16.23 4.88
CA VAL A 100 -10.83 15.88 3.53
C VAL A 100 -11.34 17.11 2.78
N ARG A 101 -11.20 17.11 1.45
CA ARG A 101 -11.67 18.18 0.56
C ARG A 101 -12.63 17.60 -0.45
N ARG A 102 -13.73 18.29 -0.78
CA ARG A 102 -14.67 17.79 -1.79
C ARG A 102 -13.95 17.65 -3.13
N PHE A 103 -13.97 16.44 -3.68
CA PHE A 103 -13.45 16.13 -4.99
C PHE A 103 -14.06 14.82 -5.49
N PRO A 104 -14.53 14.73 -6.74
CA PRO A 104 -14.57 15.81 -7.74
C PRO A 104 -15.52 16.96 -7.36
N LEU A 105 -15.29 18.15 -7.91
CA LEU A 105 -16.18 19.31 -7.77
C LEU A 105 -17.36 19.23 -8.73
N MET A 106 -17.20 18.59 -9.89
CA MET A 106 -18.29 18.40 -10.85
C MET A 106 -19.31 17.39 -10.33
N HIS A 107 -20.58 17.76 -10.36
CA HIS A 107 -21.72 16.95 -9.93
C HIS A 107 -22.83 17.00 -10.98
N SER A 108 -23.65 15.94 -11.01
CA SER A 108 -24.87 15.88 -11.81
C SER A 108 -26.10 15.74 -10.92
N CYS A 109 -27.19 16.41 -11.30
CA CYS A 109 -28.51 16.20 -10.69
C CYS A 109 -29.28 15.12 -11.48
N PRO A 110 -29.82 14.07 -10.83
CA PRO A 110 -30.56 13.01 -11.53
C PRO A 110 -31.87 13.49 -12.15
N GLU A 111 -32.49 14.55 -11.63
CA GLU A 111 -33.78 15.06 -12.10
C GLU A 111 -33.62 16.09 -13.23
N CYS A 112 -32.94 17.22 -12.98
CA CYS A 112 -32.78 18.26 -14.01
C CYS A 112 -31.69 17.94 -15.05
N ASN A 113 -30.90 16.89 -14.83
CA ASN A 113 -29.77 16.45 -15.65
C ASN A 113 -28.65 17.50 -15.78
N ASP A 114 -28.65 18.59 -15.02
CA ASP A 114 -27.57 19.57 -15.08
C ASP A 114 -26.25 18.96 -14.60
N LEU A 115 -25.15 19.32 -15.27
CA LEU A 115 -23.78 18.91 -14.94
C LEU A 115 -22.92 20.17 -14.73
N GLN A 116 -22.59 20.47 -13.48
CA GLN A 116 -21.87 21.70 -13.12
C GLN A 116 -21.12 21.52 -11.80
N ARG A 117 -20.41 22.55 -11.33
CA ARG A 117 -19.72 22.45 -10.03
C ARG A 117 -20.75 22.41 -8.91
N HIS A 118 -20.45 21.67 -7.85
CA HIS A 118 -21.31 21.51 -6.67
C HIS A 118 -21.89 22.84 -6.16
N ARG A 119 -21.07 23.89 -6.07
CA ARG A 119 -21.49 25.21 -5.56
C ARG A 119 -22.56 25.87 -6.44
N ASP A 120 -22.56 25.59 -7.74
CA ASP A 120 -23.43 26.25 -8.73
C ASP A 120 -24.86 25.67 -8.69
N PHE A 121 -25.07 24.56 -7.97
CA PHE A 121 -26.40 24.02 -7.64
C PHE A 121 -27.07 24.74 -6.45
N ASN A 122 -26.39 25.71 -5.81
CA ASN A 122 -26.87 26.39 -4.60
C ASN A 122 -27.35 25.44 -3.48
N PRO A 123 -26.54 24.44 -3.08
CA PRO A 123 -26.93 23.49 -2.04
C PRO A 123 -27.08 24.18 -0.68
N PRO A 124 -28.07 23.77 0.14
CA PRO A 124 -28.17 24.16 1.55
C PRO A 124 -26.88 23.85 2.32
N ALA A 125 -26.61 24.63 3.36
CA ALA A 125 -25.42 24.45 4.20
C ALA A 125 -25.34 23.02 4.77
N GLY A 126 -24.19 22.37 4.58
CA GLY A 126 -23.92 21.04 5.11
C GLY A 126 -24.45 19.85 4.30
N ARG A 127 -25.35 20.08 3.33
CA ARG A 127 -25.96 19.04 2.48
C ARG A 127 -25.45 19.11 1.04
N SER A 128 -25.47 17.98 0.34
CA SER A 128 -25.10 17.88 -1.08
C SER A 128 -26.33 17.60 -1.95
N VAL A 129 -27.28 18.54 -1.96
CA VAL A 129 -28.55 18.44 -2.72
C VAL A 129 -28.68 19.55 -3.76
N CYS A 130 -29.43 19.28 -4.83
CA CYS A 130 -29.77 20.29 -5.82
C CYS A 130 -30.69 21.35 -5.20
N GLY A 131 -30.30 22.64 -5.25
CA GLY A 131 -31.13 23.73 -4.70
C GLY A 131 -32.44 23.97 -5.44
N THR A 132 -32.62 23.39 -6.63
CA THR A 132 -33.87 23.49 -7.42
C THR A 132 -34.73 22.23 -7.29
N CYS A 133 -34.12 21.04 -7.35
CA CYS A 133 -34.84 19.77 -7.36
C CYS A 133 -34.95 19.11 -5.99
N GLU A 134 -34.19 19.59 -5.00
CA GLU A 134 -34.12 19.04 -3.62
C GLU A 134 -33.72 17.56 -3.52
N VAL A 135 -33.13 17.00 -4.59
CA VAL A 135 -32.57 15.64 -4.63
C VAL A 135 -31.06 15.64 -4.42
N ASP A 136 -30.51 14.50 -3.97
CA ASP A 136 -29.07 14.35 -3.78
C ASP A 136 -28.30 14.48 -5.10
N LEU A 137 -27.22 15.26 -5.05
CA LEU A 137 -26.30 15.43 -6.16
C LEU A 137 -25.36 14.23 -6.27
N VAL A 138 -25.09 13.80 -7.49
CA VAL A 138 -24.17 12.69 -7.76
C VAL A 138 -22.81 13.26 -8.16
N PRO A 139 -21.71 13.01 -7.42
CA PRO A 139 -20.38 13.43 -7.82
C PRO A 139 -19.98 12.76 -9.13
N SER A 140 -19.20 13.46 -9.95
CA SER A 140 -18.72 12.92 -11.22
C SER A 140 -18.06 11.56 -11.04
N ARG A 141 -18.46 10.61 -11.89
CA ARG A 141 -17.87 9.25 -11.94
C ARG A 141 -16.51 9.25 -12.63
N PHE A 142 -16.15 10.32 -13.33
CA PHE A 142 -14.97 10.40 -14.19
C PHE A 142 -13.97 11.41 -13.65
N VAL A 143 -12.74 10.95 -13.50
CA VAL A 143 -11.59 11.78 -13.17
C VAL A 143 -10.51 11.59 -14.22
N VAL A 144 -9.53 12.48 -14.24
CA VAL A 144 -8.32 12.32 -15.04
C VAL A 144 -7.11 12.27 -14.14
N ALA A 145 -6.13 11.45 -14.51
CA ALA A 145 -4.84 11.39 -13.85
C ALA A 145 -3.71 11.30 -14.88
N CYS A 146 -2.48 11.62 -14.47
CA CYS A 146 -1.28 11.42 -15.26
C CYS A 146 -0.25 10.57 -14.50
N GLU A 147 0.79 10.10 -15.19
CA GLU A 147 1.80 9.20 -14.62
C GLU A 147 2.63 9.86 -13.50
N ALA A 148 2.76 11.20 -13.50
CA ALA A 148 3.31 11.96 -12.36
C ALA A 148 2.36 12.05 -11.14
N GLY A 149 1.24 11.32 -11.13
CA GLY A 149 0.35 11.18 -9.98
C GLY A 149 -0.61 12.35 -9.70
N HIS A 150 -0.61 13.39 -10.55
CA HIS A 150 -1.65 14.43 -10.55
C HIS A 150 -3.04 13.85 -10.82
N ILE A 151 -4.06 14.49 -10.25
CA ILE A 151 -5.47 14.14 -10.46
C ILE A 151 -6.30 15.41 -10.70
N GLY A 152 -7.28 15.31 -11.59
CA GLY A 152 -8.14 16.42 -11.97
C GLY A 152 -9.54 15.97 -12.39
N GLU A 153 -10.39 16.96 -12.64
CA GLU A 153 -11.75 16.75 -13.15
C GLU A 153 -11.71 16.27 -14.60
N PHE A 154 -12.65 15.41 -15.00
CA PHE A 154 -12.81 15.10 -16.41
C PHE A 154 -13.21 16.36 -17.22
N PRO A 155 -12.54 16.65 -18.35
CA PRO A 155 -12.78 17.85 -19.15
C PRO A 155 -14.06 17.72 -20.01
N TYR A 156 -15.22 17.64 -19.35
CA TYR A 156 -16.52 17.45 -20.01
C TYR A 156 -16.79 18.47 -21.11
N TRP A 157 -16.38 19.71 -20.88
CA TRP A 157 -16.63 20.81 -21.81
C TRP A 157 -15.92 20.59 -23.14
N GLN A 158 -14.63 20.27 -23.09
CA GLN A 158 -13.80 19.94 -24.24
C GLN A 158 -14.26 18.63 -24.89
N TRP A 159 -14.70 17.65 -24.10
CA TRP A 159 -15.23 16.39 -24.61
C TRP A 159 -16.48 16.59 -25.47
N VAL A 160 -17.42 17.43 -25.01
CA VAL A 160 -18.65 17.76 -25.76
C VAL A 160 -18.34 18.57 -27.02
N HIS A 161 -17.42 19.52 -26.94
CA HIS A 161 -17.13 20.45 -28.04
C HIS A 161 -16.03 19.99 -29.00
N ARG A 162 -15.53 18.76 -28.86
CA ARG A 162 -14.44 18.20 -29.69
C ARG A 162 -14.65 18.27 -31.20
N SER A 163 -15.91 18.31 -31.64
CA SER A 163 -16.28 18.32 -33.05
C SER A 163 -16.51 19.72 -33.61
N ALA A 164 -16.59 20.75 -32.75
CA ALA A 164 -17.05 22.09 -33.12
C ALA A 164 -15.93 23.04 -33.56
N ASP A 165 -14.67 22.79 -33.19
CA ASP A 165 -13.48 23.41 -33.79
C ASP A 165 -12.21 22.74 -33.23
N ARG A 166 -11.20 22.45 -34.06
CA ARG A 166 -9.95 21.82 -33.59
C ARG A 166 -9.05 22.82 -32.83
N ASP A 167 -9.26 24.12 -33.05
CA ASP A 167 -8.49 25.20 -32.41
C ASP A 167 -9.21 25.87 -31.23
N ALA A 168 -10.41 25.41 -30.86
CA ALA A 168 -11.15 25.95 -29.71
C ALA A 168 -10.68 25.33 -28.38
N THR A 169 -9.44 25.62 -27.99
CA THR A 169 -8.89 25.33 -26.63
C THR A 169 -9.55 26.16 -25.51
N THR A 170 -10.63 26.90 -25.80
CA THR A 170 -11.20 27.89 -24.87
C THR A 170 -12.52 27.37 -24.28
N ALA A 171 -12.42 26.81 -23.07
CA ALA A 171 -13.59 26.43 -22.26
C ALA A 171 -14.54 27.63 -22.06
N GLY A 172 -15.85 27.42 -22.18
CA GLY A 172 -16.87 28.31 -21.65
C GLY A 172 -17.33 29.49 -22.53
N ARG A 173 -16.91 29.61 -23.80
CA ARG A 173 -17.34 30.74 -24.65
C ARG A 173 -18.72 30.60 -25.30
N CYS A 174 -19.32 29.40 -25.36
CA CYS A 174 -20.64 29.25 -25.99
C CYS A 174 -21.81 29.70 -25.09
N GLY A 175 -21.55 30.04 -23.82
CA GLY A 175 -22.57 30.46 -22.85
C GLY A 175 -23.56 29.36 -22.43
N GLY A 176 -23.43 28.15 -22.97
CA GLY A 176 -24.31 27.02 -22.68
C GLY A 176 -23.98 26.29 -21.37
N LYS A 177 -25.00 25.64 -20.80
CA LYS A 177 -24.89 24.76 -19.63
C LYS A 177 -24.70 23.31 -20.06
N LEU A 178 -23.90 22.55 -19.35
CA LEU A 178 -23.73 21.13 -19.61
C LEU A 178 -24.86 20.32 -18.95
N LYS A 179 -25.31 19.29 -19.64
CA LYS A 179 -26.26 18.31 -19.12
C LYS A 179 -25.72 16.90 -19.30
N MET A 180 -26.07 16.01 -18.39
CA MET A 180 -25.69 14.60 -18.41
C MET A 180 -26.91 13.75 -18.12
N ARG A 181 -27.23 12.83 -19.04
CA ARG A 181 -28.34 11.87 -18.89
C ARG A 181 -27.85 10.46 -19.16
N THR A 182 -28.50 9.48 -18.55
CA THR A 182 -28.23 8.06 -18.79
C THR A 182 -29.44 7.45 -19.45
N THR A 183 -29.27 6.82 -20.61
CA THR A 183 -30.42 6.29 -21.39
C THR A 183 -31.02 5.02 -20.80
N GLY A 184 -30.42 4.41 -19.77
CA GLY A 184 -31.00 3.29 -19.00
C GLY A 184 -31.02 1.93 -19.72
N HIS A 185 -30.64 1.86 -20.99
CA HIS A 185 -30.70 0.62 -21.79
C HIS A 185 -29.56 -0.36 -21.45
N THR A 186 -28.41 0.14 -20.96
CA THR A 186 -27.25 -0.66 -20.52
C THR A 186 -26.47 0.09 -19.44
N SER A 187 -25.67 -0.62 -18.65
CA SER A 187 -24.67 -0.06 -17.71
C SER A 187 -23.38 0.39 -18.40
N SER A 188 -23.34 0.39 -19.74
CA SER A 188 -22.13 0.71 -20.51
C SER A 188 -21.84 2.22 -20.54
N LEU A 189 -20.60 2.60 -20.81
CA LEU A 189 -20.22 4.01 -21.02
C LEU A 189 -20.97 4.64 -22.21
N ARG A 190 -21.48 3.83 -23.14
CA ARG A 190 -22.23 4.30 -24.31
C ARG A 190 -23.55 4.96 -23.93
N SER A 191 -24.20 4.48 -22.86
CA SER A 191 -25.50 4.99 -22.40
C SER A 191 -25.42 6.32 -21.65
N ILE A 192 -24.20 6.75 -21.29
CA ILE A 192 -23.95 8.03 -20.63
C ILE A 192 -23.73 9.09 -21.70
N LEU A 193 -24.68 10.01 -21.79
CA LEU A 193 -24.70 11.07 -22.79
C LEU A 193 -24.51 12.42 -22.11
N VAL A 194 -23.64 13.26 -22.70
CA VAL A 194 -23.35 14.61 -22.24
C VAL A 194 -23.67 15.59 -23.37
N SER A 195 -24.40 16.64 -23.06
CA SER A 195 -24.82 17.67 -24.03
C SER A 195 -24.57 19.07 -23.50
N CYS A 196 -24.63 20.07 -24.39
CA CYS A 196 -24.56 21.49 -24.04
C CYS A 196 -25.78 22.23 -24.60
N THR A 197 -26.34 23.17 -23.83
CA THR A 197 -27.51 23.95 -24.26
C THR A 197 -27.21 25.02 -25.31
N CYS A 198 -25.98 25.15 -25.79
CA CYS A 198 -25.62 26.13 -26.82
C CYS A 198 -26.12 25.79 -28.22
N GLY A 199 -26.50 24.52 -28.47
CA GLY A 199 -26.92 24.04 -29.79
C GLY A 199 -25.79 23.89 -30.82
N THR A 200 -24.57 24.33 -30.54
CA THR A 200 -23.42 24.25 -31.45
C THR A 200 -22.75 22.87 -31.45
N ALA A 201 -22.78 22.17 -30.32
CA ALA A 201 -22.18 20.85 -30.17
C ALA A 201 -23.27 19.76 -30.07
N PRO A 202 -23.14 18.64 -30.79
CA PRO A 202 -24.06 17.53 -30.65
C PRO A 202 -23.91 16.88 -29.26
N GLU A 203 -24.95 16.16 -28.84
CA GLU A 203 -24.84 15.28 -27.67
C GLU A 203 -23.80 14.19 -27.94
N VAL A 204 -22.88 13.99 -26.99
CA VAL A 204 -21.80 13.01 -27.12
C VAL A 204 -21.89 11.93 -26.06
N SER A 205 -21.51 10.72 -26.43
CA SER A 205 -21.35 9.62 -25.50
C SER A 205 -20.01 9.69 -24.75
N MET A 206 -19.95 9.11 -23.56
CA MET A 206 -18.69 8.84 -22.85
C MET A 206 -17.91 7.64 -23.44
N GLU A 207 -18.46 6.94 -24.43
CA GLU A 207 -17.75 5.89 -25.16
C GLU A 207 -16.43 6.41 -25.75
N GLY A 208 -15.36 5.62 -25.58
CA GLY A 208 -14.02 5.96 -26.04
C GLY A 208 -13.25 6.95 -25.16
N SER A 209 -13.86 7.56 -24.13
CA SER A 209 -13.17 8.50 -23.23
C SER A 209 -12.01 7.86 -22.46
N PHE A 210 -12.05 6.53 -22.27
CA PHE A 210 -11.00 5.74 -21.59
C PHE A 210 -9.87 5.28 -22.53
N ARG A 211 -9.91 5.58 -23.83
CA ARG A 211 -8.82 5.22 -24.74
C ARG A 211 -7.55 5.97 -24.35
N ARG A 212 -6.38 5.33 -24.45
CA ARG A 212 -5.09 5.87 -24.00
C ARG A 212 -4.74 7.25 -24.58
N ARG A 213 -5.22 7.58 -25.79
CA ARG A 213 -4.97 8.86 -26.48
C ARG A 213 -6.16 9.81 -26.53
N ALA A 214 -7.32 9.44 -25.96
CA ALA A 214 -8.57 10.19 -26.12
C ALA A 214 -8.46 11.68 -25.77
N LEU A 215 -7.75 12.01 -24.69
CA LEU A 215 -7.55 13.40 -24.25
C LEU A 215 -6.37 14.08 -24.95
N LYS A 216 -5.34 13.31 -25.32
CA LYS A 216 -4.19 13.81 -26.10
C LYS A 216 -4.64 14.27 -27.49
N ASP A 217 -5.55 13.54 -28.12
CA ASP A 217 -6.13 13.86 -29.43
C ASP A 217 -6.97 15.15 -29.38
N LEU A 218 -7.37 15.61 -28.18
CA LEU A 218 -8.03 16.90 -27.93
C LEU A 218 -7.05 18.02 -27.55
N GLY A 219 -5.73 17.78 -27.64
CA GLY A 219 -4.70 18.73 -27.23
C GLY A 219 -4.64 18.96 -25.71
N LEU A 220 -5.20 18.06 -24.90
CA LEU A 220 -5.23 18.20 -23.44
C LEU A 220 -4.08 17.44 -22.78
N THR A 221 -3.31 18.19 -22.00
CA THR A 221 -2.19 17.69 -21.19
C THR A 221 -2.39 18.02 -19.72
N CYS A 222 -1.63 17.36 -18.85
CA CYS A 222 -1.72 17.56 -17.42
C CYS A 222 -1.22 18.96 -17.02
N ARG A 223 -2.02 19.62 -16.17
CA ARG A 223 -1.73 20.96 -15.61
C ARG A 223 -1.12 20.91 -14.20
N GLY A 224 -0.69 19.74 -13.74
CA GLY A 224 -0.10 19.56 -12.41
C GLY A 224 -1.06 19.82 -11.25
N THR A 225 -2.34 19.45 -11.40
CA THR A 225 -3.35 19.68 -10.36
C THR A 225 -3.18 18.72 -9.19
N ARG A 226 -3.12 19.29 -7.97
CA ARG A 226 -2.91 18.56 -6.70
C ARG A 226 -4.02 18.87 -5.69
N PRO A 227 -5.28 18.45 -5.95
CA PRO A 227 -6.43 18.85 -5.15
C PRO A 227 -6.35 18.48 -3.66
N TRP A 228 -5.55 17.48 -3.28
CA TRP A 228 -5.33 17.10 -1.88
C TRP A 228 -4.54 18.15 -1.08
N LEU A 229 -3.66 18.93 -1.73
CA LEU A 229 -2.92 20.02 -1.10
C LEU A 229 -3.76 21.31 -0.98
N GLY A 230 -4.91 21.37 -1.67
CA GLY A 230 -5.80 22.52 -1.66
C GLY A 230 -5.41 23.61 -2.67
N ALA A 231 -6.15 24.72 -2.65
CA ALA A 231 -6.04 25.79 -3.66
C ALA A 231 -4.78 26.66 -3.52
N SER A 232 -4.09 26.59 -2.39
CA SER A 232 -2.87 27.36 -2.12
C SER A 232 -1.61 26.74 -2.71
N ALA A 233 -1.66 25.44 -3.07
CA ALA A 233 -0.54 24.75 -3.69
C ALA A 233 -0.38 25.21 -5.14
N VAL A 234 0.82 25.65 -5.50
CA VAL A 234 1.10 26.14 -6.85
C VAL A 234 0.98 24.97 -7.83
N ALA A 235 0.27 25.17 -8.95
CA ALA A 235 0.18 24.15 -9.98
C ALA A 235 1.57 23.92 -10.59
N GLN A 236 2.02 22.67 -10.66
CA GLN A 236 3.28 22.34 -11.32
C GLN A 236 3.09 22.30 -12.84
N GLU A 237 4.06 22.80 -13.59
CA GLU A 237 4.09 22.55 -15.03
C GLU A 237 4.41 21.06 -15.25
N CYS A 238 3.47 20.30 -15.82
CA CYS A 238 3.60 18.85 -15.98
C CYS A 238 3.62 18.42 -17.45
N GLY A 239 2.56 18.71 -18.22
CA GLY A 239 2.52 18.41 -19.66
C GLY A 239 2.33 16.93 -20.03
N LEU A 240 2.34 16.01 -19.06
CA LEU A 240 2.15 14.58 -19.33
C LEU A 240 0.74 14.25 -19.87
N PRO A 241 0.59 13.13 -20.63
CA PRO A 241 -0.71 12.68 -21.11
C PRO A 241 -1.71 12.38 -19.98
N LEU A 242 -2.94 12.84 -20.14
CA LEU A 242 -4.04 12.54 -19.21
C LEU A 242 -4.75 11.23 -19.60
N ARG A 243 -5.07 10.43 -18.58
CA ARG A 243 -5.90 9.23 -18.71
C ARG A 243 -7.19 9.39 -17.93
N THR A 244 -8.31 9.07 -18.57
CA THR A 244 -9.61 9.02 -17.90
C THR A 244 -9.72 7.76 -17.07
N LEU A 245 -10.19 7.92 -15.83
CA LEU A 245 -10.40 6.85 -14.87
C LEU A 245 -11.82 6.93 -14.30
N GLN A 246 -12.33 5.78 -13.85
CA GLN A 246 -13.48 5.77 -12.97
C GLN A 246 -13.03 6.14 -11.57
N ARG A 247 -13.80 6.98 -10.87
CA ARG A 247 -13.53 7.45 -9.52
C ARG A 247 -13.21 6.33 -8.51
N GLY A 248 -13.86 5.17 -8.65
CA GLY A 248 -13.66 4.01 -7.78
C GLY A 248 -12.62 2.99 -8.27
N SER A 249 -11.85 3.30 -9.31
CA SER A 249 -10.80 2.39 -9.80
C SER A 249 -9.59 2.39 -8.87
N SER A 250 -9.01 1.22 -8.59
CA SER A 250 -7.74 1.09 -7.86
C SER A 250 -6.58 1.81 -8.55
N ALA A 251 -6.64 2.02 -9.87
CA ALA A 251 -5.66 2.81 -10.61
C ALA A 251 -5.69 4.31 -10.25
N VAL A 252 -6.74 4.78 -9.56
CA VAL A 252 -6.79 6.17 -9.09
C VAL A 252 -5.75 6.38 -8.00
N TRP A 253 -5.52 5.45 -7.09
CA TRP A 253 -4.62 5.65 -5.95
C TRP A 253 -4.15 4.30 -5.40
N GLN A 254 -2.84 4.16 -5.20
CA GLN A 254 -2.23 3.00 -4.56
C GLN A 254 -1.17 3.48 -3.54
N PRO A 255 -1.13 2.88 -2.33
CA PRO A 255 -0.18 3.30 -1.31
C PRO A 255 1.23 2.79 -1.65
N VAL A 256 2.24 3.59 -1.35
CA VAL A 256 3.65 3.15 -1.27
C VAL A 256 3.95 2.92 0.20
N LEU A 257 3.86 1.65 0.61
CA LEU A 257 4.12 1.24 1.98
C LEU A 257 5.57 0.78 2.12
N LYS A 258 6.20 1.13 3.24
CA LYS A 258 7.45 0.51 3.69
C LYS A 258 7.27 0.01 5.11
N SER A 259 7.78 -1.17 5.38
CA SER A 259 7.65 -1.82 6.68
C SER A 259 8.92 -2.49 7.14
N ALA A 260 9.04 -2.58 8.47
CA ALA A 260 10.09 -3.30 9.17
C ALA A 260 9.48 -4.09 10.32
N LEU A 261 10.01 -5.29 10.55
CA LEU A 261 9.77 -6.05 11.77
C LEU A 261 10.63 -5.43 12.88
N SER A 262 10.13 -5.32 14.10
CA SER A 262 10.94 -4.91 15.26
C SER A 262 11.60 -6.15 15.84
N ILE A 263 12.86 -6.37 15.51
CA ILE A 263 13.64 -7.56 15.87
C ILE A 263 14.83 -7.11 16.73
N PRO A 264 15.24 -7.87 17.77
CA PRO A 264 16.35 -7.54 18.64
C PRO A 264 17.62 -7.12 17.88
N PRO A 265 18.36 -6.11 18.36
CA PRO A 265 18.16 -5.37 19.62
C PRO A 265 17.09 -4.26 19.56
N TRP A 266 16.41 -4.08 18.42
CA TRP A 266 15.49 -2.95 18.18
C TRP A 266 14.06 -3.17 18.71
N SER A 267 13.78 -4.33 19.32
CA SER A 267 12.45 -4.76 19.77
C SER A 267 12.09 -4.33 21.19
N ASP A 268 13.03 -3.77 21.95
CA ASP A 268 12.89 -3.65 23.40
C ASP A 268 12.39 -2.24 23.76
N GLY A 269 11.06 -2.12 23.92
CA GLY A 269 10.42 -0.91 24.46
C GLY A 269 9.39 -0.24 23.55
N ARG A 270 8.35 0.36 24.16
CA ARG A 270 7.29 1.12 23.46
C ARG A 270 7.64 2.58 23.24
N THR A 271 8.48 3.11 24.10
CA THR A 271 9.03 4.47 24.04
C THR A 271 10.52 4.32 23.89
N ASP A 272 11.08 4.95 22.88
CA ASP A 272 12.52 5.04 22.71
C ASP A 272 13.00 6.31 23.41
N PRO A 273 13.49 6.22 24.66
CA PRO A 273 13.94 7.40 25.41
C PRO A 273 15.16 8.06 24.77
N LEU A 274 15.88 7.34 23.91
CA LEU A 274 17.07 7.81 23.22
C LEU A 274 16.74 8.44 21.86
N ALA A 275 15.49 8.41 21.39
CA ALA A 275 15.10 8.86 20.05
C ALA A 275 15.51 10.32 19.77
N GLU A 276 15.26 11.24 20.71
CA GLU A 276 15.59 12.67 20.55
C GLU A 276 17.10 12.97 20.66
N HIS A 277 17.88 11.95 21.03
CA HIS A 277 19.30 12.03 21.34
C HIS A 277 20.16 11.20 20.39
N TRP A 278 19.53 10.38 19.54
CA TRP A 278 20.21 9.38 18.75
C TRP A 278 21.18 9.98 17.74
N ASP A 279 20.78 11.08 17.08
CA ASP A 279 21.65 11.79 16.13
C ASP A 279 22.96 12.23 16.76
N ALA A 280 22.90 12.76 17.99
CA ALA A 280 24.10 13.13 18.72
C ALA A 280 24.90 11.90 19.19
N LEU A 281 24.22 10.81 19.60
CA LEU A 281 24.89 9.57 20.02
C LEU A 281 25.70 8.93 18.89
N ARG A 282 25.26 9.06 17.63
CA ARG A 282 25.96 8.57 16.44
C ARG A 282 27.31 9.26 16.18
N GLU A 283 27.50 10.47 16.69
CA GLU A 283 28.75 11.22 16.51
C GLU A 283 29.88 10.73 17.43
N TYR A 284 29.57 9.86 18.40
CA TYR A 284 30.53 9.36 19.37
C TYR A 284 30.93 7.90 19.11
N ASP A 285 32.22 7.68 18.88
CA ASP A 285 32.77 6.32 18.74
C ASP A 285 33.21 5.70 20.06
N GLU A 286 33.58 6.53 21.04
CA GLU A 286 34.11 6.08 22.32
C GLU A 286 33.01 5.94 23.37
N ARG A 287 33.01 4.79 24.06
CA ARG A 287 32.10 4.46 25.17
C ARG A 287 32.05 5.55 26.24
N GLU A 288 33.18 6.20 26.51
CA GLU A 288 33.29 7.26 27.51
C GLU A 288 32.53 8.52 27.11
N HIS A 289 32.62 8.93 25.84
CA HIS A 289 31.88 10.08 25.31
C HIS A 289 30.37 9.82 25.31
N VAL A 290 29.94 8.61 24.91
CA VAL A 290 28.54 8.18 25.01
C VAL A 290 28.05 8.25 26.46
N ALA A 291 28.83 7.74 27.41
CA ALA A 291 28.49 7.77 28.84
C ALA A 291 28.40 9.19 29.42
N ILE A 292 29.25 10.13 28.96
CA ILE A 292 29.20 11.54 29.35
C ILE A 292 27.93 12.20 28.80
N TYR A 293 27.63 11.97 27.52
CA TYR A 293 26.45 12.52 26.87
C TYR A 293 25.16 12.03 27.55
N LEU A 294 25.02 10.72 27.78
CA LEU A 294 23.86 10.14 28.46
C LEU A 294 23.68 10.68 29.89
N ARG A 295 24.78 10.83 30.65
CA ARG A 295 24.73 11.44 31.98
C ARG A 295 24.29 12.90 31.94
N GLY A 296 24.76 13.66 30.95
CA GLY A 296 24.39 15.07 30.77
C GLY A 296 22.91 15.24 30.42
N VAL A 297 22.38 14.43 29.52
CA VAL A 297 21.00 14.49 29.05
C VAL A 297 20.01 14.00 30.11
N PHE A 298 20.26 12.83 30.71
CA PHE A 298 19.33 12.20 31.66
C PHE A 298 19.61 12.57 33.12
N LYS A 299 20.46 13.57 33.38
CA LYS A 299 20.85 14.01 34.74
C LYS A 299 21.31 12.86 35.64
N GLY A 300 21.96 11.84 35.07
CA GLY A 300 22.51 10.69 35.78
C GLY A 300 21.67 9.41 35.78
N GLU A 301 20.37 9.46 35.51
CA GLU A 301 19.49 8.27 35.48
C GLU A 301 19.00 8.00 34.05
N CYS A 302 19.85 7.37 33.23
CA CYS A 302 19.43 6.94 31.91
C CYS A 302 18.52 5.71 32.03
N PRO A 303 17.33 5.70 31.39
CA PRO A 303 16.42 4.55 31.41
C PRO A 303 16.97 3.34 30.66
N VAL A 304 18.04 3.49 29.88
CA VAL A 304 18.68 2.43 29.11
C VAL A 304 20.13 2.26 29.61
N PRO A 305 20.56 1.04 29.98
CA PRO A 305 21.95 0.76 30.34
C PRO A 305 22.94 1.13 29.23
N LEU A 306 24.10 1.66 29.59
CA LEU A 306 25.14 2.04 28.63
C LEU A 306 25.55 0.88 27.71
N ASP A 307 25.62 -0.35 28.24
CA ASP A 307 25.95 -1.54 27.46
C ASP A 307 24.93 -1.81 26.34
N GLU A 308 23.66 -1.60 26.62
CA GLU A 308 22.57 -1.74 25.65
C GLU A 308 22.64 -0.62 24.59
N VAL A 309 22.94 0.62 25.00
CA VAL A 309 23.16 1.73 24.04
C VAL A 309 24.34 1.44 23.12
N MET A 310 25.45 0.94 23.65
CA MET A 310 26.62 0.56 22.84
C MET A 310 26.27 -0.59 21.89
N ALA A 311 25.54 -1.62 22.35
CA ALA A 311 25.09 -2.71 21.50
C ALA A 311 24.18 -2.22 20.35
N LEU A 312 23.31 -1.24 20.60
CA LEU A 312 22.47 -0.61 19.58
C LEU A 312 23.30 0.19 18.57
N LEU A 313 24.32 0.94 19.03
CA LEU A 313 25.22 1.70 18.15
C LEU A 313 26.07 0.77 17.28
N ASP A 314 26.62 -0.30 17.87
CA ASP A 314 27.42 -1.30 17.16
C ASP A 314 26.57 -2.08 16.15
N ALA A 315 25.35 -2.47 16.53
CA ALA A 315 24.40 -3.08 15.60
C ALA A 315 24.07 -2.15 14.43
N GLU A 316 23.86 -0.85 14.68
CA GLU A 316 23.64 0.12 13.61
C GLU A 316 24.82 0.26 12.65
N ARG A 317 26.05 0.29 13.17
CA ARG A 317 27.28 0.33 12.36
C ARG A 317 27.46 -0.94 11.53
N GLU A 318 27.11 -2.10 12.07
CA GLU A 318 27.16 -3.38 11.34
C GLU A 318 26.09 -3.44 10.23
N GLU A 319 24.90 -2.90 10.48
CA GLU A 319 23.79 -2.87 9.51
C GLU A 319 24.03 -1.89 8.35
N ASP A 320 24.80 -0.81 8.56
CA ASP A 320 25.10 0.21 7.55
C ASP A 320 26.57 0.65 7.60
N PRO A 321 27.53 -0.23 7.19
CA PRO A 321 28.96 0.04 7.30
C PRO A 321 29.43 1.22 6.43
N ASP A 322 28.69 1.53 5.36
CA ASP A 322 28.96 2.68 4.47
C ASP A 322 28.27 3.98 4.94
N GLY A 323 27.37 3.90 5.93
CA GLY A 323 26.61 5.02 6.47
C GLY A 323 25.81 5.82 5.43
N GLU A 324 25.90 7.15 5.52
CA GLU A 324 25.18 8.05 4.60
C GLU A 324 25.70 8.01 3.14
N SER A 325 26.81 7.33 2.87
CA SER A 325 27.51 7.37 1.59
C SER A 325 26.97 6.40 0.52
N SER A 326 26.10 5.44 0.87
CA SER A 326 25.45 4.56 -0.10
C SER A 326 24.27 5.27 -0.80
N PRO A 327 24.34 5.53 -2.11
CA PRO A 327 23.47 6.51 -2.77
C PRO A 327 22.05 6.03 -3.11
N VAL A 328 21.66 4.79 -2.76
CA VAL A 328 20.36 4.22 -3.19
C VAL A 328 19.54 3.71 -1.99
N PRO A 329 18.35 4.29 -1.71
CA PRO A 329 17.45 3.86 -0.64
C PRO A 329 17.08 2.36 -0.65
N ASP A 330 17.13 1.73 -1.83
CA ASP A 330 16.82 0.31 -2.02
C ASP A 330 17.89 -0.61 -1.40
N HIS A 331 19.16 -0.17 -1.37
CA HIS A 331 20.24 -0.92 -0.74
C HIS A 331 20.05 -1.04 0.79
N ARG A 332 19.71 0.09 1.45
CA ARG A 332 19.40 0.08 2.88
C ARG A 332 18.18 -0.79 3.20
N TYR A 333 17.17 -0.78 2.34
CA TYR A 333 16.01 -1.63 2.54
C TYR A 333 16.36 -3.12 2.39
N ARG A 334 17.24 -3.48 1.44
CA ARG A 334 17.76 -4.84 1.31
C ARG A 334 18.57 -5.27 2.53
N ALA A 335 19.44 -4.41 3.06
CA ALA A 335 20.21 -4.68 4.28
C ALA A 335 19.29 -4.96 5.48
N LEU A 336 18.22 -4.17 5.63
CA LEU A 336 17.18 -4.41 6.64
C LEU A 336 16.55 -5.81 6.48
N ARG A 337 16.20 -6.21 5.26
CA ARG A 337 15.65 -7.56 4.99
C ARG A 337 16.64 -8.68 5.29
N ASN A 338 17.93 -8.48 5.01
CA ASN A 338 18.98 -9.44 5.35
C ASN A 338 19.04 -9.72 6.85
N LYS A 339 19.02 -8.67 7.66
CA LYS A 339 19.07 -8.80 9.13
C LYS A 339 17.82 -9.43 9.70
N GLU A 340 16.65 -9.14 9.13
CA GLU A 340 15.42 -9.85 9.48
C GLU A 340 15.53 -11.35 9.21
N TYR A 341 16.04 -11.74 8.03
CA TYR A 341 16.24 -13.14 7.66
C TYR A 341 17.24 -13.85 8.60
N GLU A 342 18.40 -13.24 8.87
CA GLU A 342 19.41 -13.77 9.78
C GLU A 342 18.84 -14.07 11.16
N ARG A 343 18.07 -13.12 11.71
CA ARG A 343 17.46 -13.24 13.04
C ARG A 343 16.33 -14.26 13.08
N LEU A 344 15.47 -14.29 12.06
CA LEU A 344 14.43 -15.32 11.93
C LEU A 344 15.05 -16.71 11.82
N ARG A 345 16.19 -16.86 11.14
CA ARG A 345 16.93 -18.13 11.03
C ARG A 345 17.60 -18.54 12.34
N ALA A 346 18.15 -17.58 13.09
CA ALA A 346 18.83 -17.83 14.35
C ALA A 346 17.83 -18.18 15.48
N GLY A 347 16.66 -17.52 15.49
CA GLY A 347 15.70 -17.59 16.59
C GLY A 347 15.96 -16.55 17.67
N ASN A 348 14.98 -16.41 18.56
CA ASN A 348 14.99 -15.61 19.78
C ASN A 348 14.03 -16.24 20.79
N GLU A 349 14.55 -17.07 21.69
CA GLU A 349 13.76 -17.70 22.74
C GLU A 349 13.28 -16.67 23.77
N GLU A 350 12.09 -16.87 24.33
CA GLU A 350 11.55 -15.98 25.35
C GLU A 350 12.44 -16.00 26.60
N SER A 351 12.96 -14.84 27.00
CA SER A 351 13.78 -14.75 28.20
C SER A 351 12.90 -14.65 29.45
N GLU A 352 13.35 -15.22 30.58
CA GLU A 352 12.65 -15.10 31.87
C GLU A 352 12.52 -13.64 32.36
N HIS A 353 13.26 -12.70 31.76
CA HIS A 353 13.50 -11.36 32.27
C HIS A 353 12.71 -10.24 31.58
N SER A 354 11.85 -10.51 30.59
CA SER A 354 11.11 -9.42 29.93
C SER A 354 9.69 -9.83 29.50
N ARG A 355 8.70 -9.39 30.29
CA ARG A 355 7.27 -9.41 29.89
C ARG A 355 6.96 -8.49 28.71
N ASP A 356 7.92 -7.65 28.30
CA ASP A 356 7.76 -6.61 27.29
C ASP A 356 8.39 -6.97 25.93
N GLU A 357 8.93 -8.19 25.77
CA GLU A 357 9.48 -8.67 24.50
C GLU A 357 8.45 -8.56 23.37
N GLN A 358 8.87 -7.89 22.29
CA GLN A 358 8.05 -7.67 21.11
C GLN A 358 8.32 -8.70 20.00
N PHE A 359 9.33 -9.55 20.18
CA PHE A 359 9.73 -10.56 19.22
C PHE A 359 10.15 -11.86 19.91
N VAL A 360 9.42 -12.94 19.65
CA VAL A 360 9.73 -14.29 20.15
C VAL A 360 9.68 -15.24 18.96
N CYS A 361 10.78 -15.94 18.71
CA CYS A 361 10.98 -16.79 17.54
C CYS A 361 11.66 -18.10 17.94
N GLU A 362 10.91 -19.18 18.00
CA GLU A 362 11.38 -20.45 18.54
C GLU A 362 11.38 -21.54 17.47
N ARG A 363 12.19 -22.58 17.69
CA ARG A 363 12.08 -23.82 16.91
C ARG A 363 10.88 -24.62 17.43
N PRO A 364 10.07 -25.25 16.55
CA PRO A 364 9.03 -26.13 17.02
C PRO A 364 9.63 -27.39 17.65
N LEU A 365 8.85 -28.06 18.50
CA LEU A 365 9.27 -29.24 19.25
C LEU A 365 9.06 -30.55 18.47
N GLY A 366 8.18 -30.56 17.46
CA GLY A 366 7.87 -31.74 16.65
C GLY A 366 9.04 -32.26 15.81
N ASP A 367 8.87 -33.46 15.23
CA ASP A 367 9.91 -34.07 14.42
C ASP A 367 10.02 -33.38 13.05
N GLN A 368 11.15 -32.72 12.83
CA GLN A 368 11.45 -32.00 11.59
C GLN A 368 11.64 -32.92 10.38
N SER A 369 11.91 -34.22 10.59
CA SER A 369 12.20 -35.18 9.51
C SER A 369 11.03 -35.32 8.52
N VAL A 370 9.80 -35.06 8.97
CA VAL A 370 8.58 -35.13 8.15
C VAL A 370 8.53 -34.10 7.02
N LEU A 371 9.33 -33.02 7.14
CA LEU A 371 9.40 -31.92 6.17
C LEU A 371 10.47 -32.14 5.10
N ALA A 372 11.49 -32.97 5.38
CA ALA A 372 12.58 -33.22 4.44
C ALA A 372 12.10 -33.73 3.06
N PRO A 373 11.14 -34.67 2.95
CA PRO A 373 10.61 -35.11 1.64
C PRO A 373 9.92 -33.99 0.86
N LEU A 374 9.44 -32.94 1.54
CA LEU A 374 8.78 -31.79 0.92
C LEU A 374 9.79 -30.74 0.43
N GLY A 375 11.10 -30.92 0.68
CA GLY A 375 12.09 -29.90 0.36
C GLY A 375 11.93 -28.62 1.20
N VAL A 376 11.39 -28.77 2.41
CA VAL A 376 11.18 -27.70 3.38
C VAL A 376 12.21 -27.86 4.50
N ALA A 377 13.01 -26.84 4.73
CA ALA A 377 13.85 -26.75 5.90
C ALA A 377 13.01 -26.39 7.13
N GLY A 378 13.39 -26.90 8.31
CA GLY A 378 12.62 -26.75 9.55
C GLY A 378 12.14 -25.30 9.80
N PRO A 379 10.86 -25.09 10.13
CA PRO A 379 10.27 -23.78 10.26
C PRO A 379 10.65 -23.15 11.61
N MET A 380 10.34 -21.86 11.74
CA MET A 380 10.45 -21.13 12.99
C MET A 380 9.07 -20.55 13.36
N LEU A 381 8.73 -20.69 14.64
CA LEU A 381 7.49 -20.26 15.23
C LEU A 381 7.65 -18.83 15.79
N VAL A 382 7.06 -17.85 15.13
CA VAL A 382 7.11 -16.45 15.57
C VAL A 382 5.91 -16.18 16.46
N LYS A 383 6.03 -16.43 17.76
CA LYS A 383 4.94 -16.29 18.73
C LYS A 383 4.56 -14.84 19.01
N LYS A 384 5.54 -13.94 19.01
CA LYS A 384 5.33 -12.51 19.13
C LYS A 384 6.09 -11.82 18.00
N LEU A 385 5.41 -10.91 17.32
CA LEU A 385 5.96 -10.08 16.26
C LEU A 385 5.37 -8.68 16.38
N ARG A 386 6.21 -7.67 16.25
CA ARG A 386 5.78 -6.29 15.98
C ARG A 386 6.26 -5.90 14.59
N GLU A 387 5.35 -5.33 13.80
CA GLU A 387 5.63 -4.71 12.52
C GLU A 387 5.21 -3.24 12.57
N VAL A 388 6.07 -2.35 12.09
CA VAL A 388 5.70 -0.96 11.81
C VAL A 388 5.55 -0.77 10.31
N ARG A 389 4.39 -0.27 9.88
CA ARG A 389 4.06 0.01 8.48
C ARG A 389 3.83 1.49 8.27
N ALA A 390 4.68 2.13 7.47
CA ALA A 390 4.59 3.55 7.16
C ALA A 390 4.08 3.77 5.72
N LEU A 391 3.16 4.71 5.55
CA LEU A 391 2.84 5.26 4.24
C LEU A 391 3.92 6.30 3.90
N LYS A 392 4.77 5.98 2.92
CA LYS A 392 5.84 6.87 2.43
C LYS A 392 5.30 7.86 1.41
N ALA A 393 4.56 7.34 0.44
CA ALA A 393 4.05 8.06 -0.72
C ALA A 393 2.82 7.33 -1.27
N PHE A 394 2.29 7.78 -2.40
CA PHE A 394 1.31 7.03 -3.17
C PHE A 394 1.61 7.14 -4.68
N THR A 395 1.06 6.23 -5.46
CA THR A 395 1.13 6.27 -6.93
C THR A 395 -0.27 6.33 -7.52
N ARG A 396 -0.36 6.69 -8.81
CA ARG A 396 -1.57 6.59 -9.62
C ARG A 396 -1.22 5.97 -10.96
N LEU A 397 -2.18 5.31 -11.61
CA LEU A 397 -2.05 4.60 -12.88
C LEU A 397 -1.08 3.41 -12.90
N VAL A 398 -0.17 3.36 -11.93
CA VAL A 398 1.00 2.47 -11.86
C VAL A 398 0.98 1.75 -10.52
N ASN A 399 1.08 0.41 -10.56
CA ASN A 399 1.25 -0.41 -9.36
C ASN A 399 2.50 0.01 -8.58
N ALA A 400 2.33 0.27 -7.28
CA ALA A 400 3.31 0.88 -6.38
C ALA A 400 4.57 0.03 -6.09
N GLU A 401 4.63 -1.22 -6.53
CA GLU A 401 5.71 -2.17 -6.19
C GLU A 401 6.59 -2.60 -7.37
N SER A 402 6.52 -1.90 -8.51
CA SER A 402 7.73 -1.87 -9.34
C SER A 402 8.78 -1.15 -8.51
N THR A 403 9.81 -1.86 -8.06
CA THR A 403 10.98 -1.34 -7.31
C THR A 403 11.77 -0.25 -8.03
N THR A 404 11.35 0.12 -9.24
CA THR A 404 11.78 1.32 -9.98
C THR A 404 10.89 2.51 -9.66
N ASP A 405 11.49 3.70 -9.58
CA ASP A 405 10.91 5.06 -9.61
C ASP A 405 9.57 5.20 -10.39
N SER A 406 8.49 4.58 -9.91
CA SER A 406 7.15 5.09 -10.14
C SER A 406 7.15 6.47 -9.52
N THR A 407 6.61 7.49 -10.18
CA THR A 407 6.62 8.85 -9.62
C THR A 407 5.86 8.86 -8.29
N GLU A 408 6.62 8.67 -7.21
CA GLU A 408 6.12 8.65 -5.85
C GLU A 408 5.57 10.04 -5.55
N VAL A 409 4.27 10.12 -5.28
CA VAL A 409 3.64 11.39 -4.97
C VAL A 409 3.81 11.64 -3.48
N PRO A 410 4.44 12.76 -3.08
CA PRO A 410 4.64 13.07 -1.67
C PRO A 410 3.31 13.34 -0.97
N LEU A 411 3.28 13.06 0.34
CA LEU A 411 2.09 13.23 1.19
C LEU A 411 1.86 14.69 1.63
N SER A 412 2.82 15.56 1.37
CA SER A 412 2.83 16.98 1.75
C SER A 412 3.56 17.79 0.69
N GLU A 413 3.33 19.10 0.66
CA GLU A 413 4.08 20.03 -0.18
C GLU A 413 5.48 20.27 0.37
N ARG A 414 5.64 20.27 1.71
CA ARG A 414 6.92 20.43 2.38
C ARG A 414 7.46 19.08 2.88
N PRO A 415 8.79 18.87 2.90
CA PRO A 415 9.38 17.70 3.54
C PRO A 415 8.93 17.59 5.00
N LEU A 416 8.59 16.37 5.42
CA LEU A 416 8.19 16.08 6.80
C LEU A 416 9.31 15.32 7.50
N ARG A 417 9.46 15.58 8.79
CA ARG A 417 10.32 14.79 9.68
C ARG A 417 9.64 13.50 10.19
N TRP A 418 8.40 13.27 9.79
CA TRP A 418 7.61 12.12 10.24
C TRP A 418 6.65 11.64 9.16
N LEU A 419 6.29 10.35 9.21
CA LEU A 419 5.31 9.74 8.32
C LEU A 419 4.18 9.06 9.11
N PRO A 420 2.95 9.00 8.56
CA PRO A 420 1.87 8.24 9.18
C PRO A 420 2.17 6.75 9.11
N ALA A 421 2.07 6.07 10.25
CA ALA A 421 2.33 4.64 10.35
C ALA A 421 1.36 3.92 11.28
N MET A 422 1.28 2.61 11.12
CA MET A 422 0.55 1.71 12.00
C MET A 422 1.53 0.72 12.64
N GLU A 423 1.32 0.44 13.92
CA GLU A 423 1.94 -0.69 14.60
C GLU A 423 0.98 -1.87 14.55
N VAL A 424 1.47 -3.02 14.10
CA VAL A 424 0.74 -4.28 14.12
C VAL A 424 1.51 -5.28 14.95
N ARG A 425 0.81 -5.88 15.90
CA ARG A 425 1.31 -6.97 16.73
C ARG A 425 0.63 -8.25 16.32
N GLY A 426 1.39 -9.33 16.30
CA GLY A 426 0.92 -10.56 15.73
C GLY A 426 1.79 -11.77 16.04
N GLU A 427 1.46 -12.83 15.35
CA GLU A 427 2.17 -14.11 15.34
C GLU A 427 2.40 -14.54 13.88
N GLY A 428 3.27 -15.50 13.66
CA GLY A 428 3.59 -15.98 12.31
C GLY A 428 4.40 -17.27 12.27
N VAL A 429 4.56 -17.78 11.06
CA VAL A 429 5.37 -18.96 10.75
C VAL A 429 6.38 -18.56 9.68
N PHE A 430 7.66 -18.72 10.01
CA PHE A 430 8.75 -18.53 9.06
C PHE A 430 9.18 -19.88 8.49
N LEU A 431 9.00 -20.04 7.18
CA LEU A 431 9.33 -21.22 6.40
C LEU A 431 10.62 -20.98 5.63
N ARG A 432 11.46 -22.00 5.50
CA ARG A 432 12.56 -22.02 4.54
C ARG A 432 12.47 -23.24 3.64
N LEU A 433 12.91 -23.12 2.40
CA LEU A 433 13.11 -24.25 1.51
C LEU A 433 14.51 -24.82 1.71
N ASP A 434 14.67 -26.10 1.38
CA ASP A 434 15.98 -26.75 1.31
C ASP A 434 16.81 -26.10 0.20
N GLU A 435 17.93 -25.48 0.57
CA GLU A 435 18.73 -24.68 -0.36
C GLU A 435 19.40 -25.54 -1.43
N ASP A 436 19.84 -26.75 -1.11
CA ASP A 436 20.48 -27.65 -2.07
C ASP A 436 19.49 -28.11 -3.15
N ARG A 437 18.29 -28.54 -2.73
CA ARG A 437 17.20 -28.91 -3.64
C ARG A 437 16.76 -27.73 -4.49
N LEU A 438 16.60 -26.55 -3.87
CA LEU A 438 16.23 -25.33 -4.58
C LEU A 438 17.27 -24.91 -5.61
N ASN A 439 18.55 -24.93 -5.25
CA ASN A 439 19.68 -24.63 -6.13
C ASN A 439 19.75 -25.60 -7.32
N ALA A 440 19.39 -26.87 -7.12
CA ALA A 440 19.31 -27.84 -8.22
C ALA A 440 18.11 -27.56 -9.15
N TRP A 441 16.95 -27.28 -8.57
CA TRP A 441 15.72 -27.00 -9.31
C TRP A 441 15.80 -25.71 -10.14
N GLU A 442 16.33 -24.62 -9.57
CA GLU A 442 16.39 -23.32 -10.25
C GLU A 442 17.34 -23.31 -11.46
N LYS A 443 18.33 -24.24 -11.48
CA LYS A 443 19.26 -24.43 -12.61
C LYS A 443 18.66 -25.24 -13.76
N SER A 444 17.45 -25.80 -13.59
CA SER A 444 16.75 -26.49 -14.66
C SER A 444 16.48 -25.54 -15.84
N VAL A 445 16.74 -26.02 -17.06
CA VAL A 445 16.52 -25.27 -18.29
C VAL A 445 15.06 -24.86 -18.44
N ALA A 446 14.13 -25.75 -18.09
CA ALA A 446 12.69 -25.49 -18.18
C ALA A 446 12.23 -24.38 -17.22
N VAL A 447 12.70 -24.43 -15.97
CA VAL A 447 12.41 -23.42 -14.93
C VAL A 447 12.99 -22.07 -15.33
N THR A 448 14.27 -22.04 -15.71
CA THR A 448 14.96 -20.81 -16.14
C THR A 448 14.25 -20.15 -17.32
N ALA A 449 13.93 -20.93 -18.37
CA ALA A 449 13.25 -20.42 -19.55
C ALA A 449 11.85 -19.88 -19.23
N ARG A 450 11.10 -20.55 -18.34
CA ARG A 450 9.76 -20.12 -17.94
C ARG A 450 9.79 -18.81 -17.19
N VAL A 451 10.68 -18.66 -16.20
CA VAL A 451 10.82 -17.44 -15.40
C VAL A 451 11.41 -16.30 -16.23
N GLU A 452 12.29 -16.58 -17.19
CA GLU A 452 12.81 -15.55 -18.09
C GLU A 452 11.70 -14.85 -18.91
N ARG A 453 10.63 -15.57 -19.27
CA ARG A 453 9.46 -14.93 -19.91
C ARG A 453 8.83 -13.87 -19.02
N MET A 454 8.65 -14.18 -17.73
CA MET A 454 8.12 -13.25 -16.73
C MET A 454 9.09 -12.10 -16.49
N ARG A 455 10.38 -12.40 -16.36
CA ARG A 455 11.45 -11.41 -16.17
C ARG A 455 11.49 -10.41 -17.32
N THR A 456 11.52 -10.89 -18.55
CA THR A 456 11.51 -10.08 -19.77
C THR A 456 10.24 -9.24 -19.88
N ALA A 457 9.05 -9.82 -19.61
CA ALA A 457 7.80 -9.07 -19.63
C ALA A 457 7.79 -7.96 -18.59
N HIS A 458 8.23 -8.25 -17.36
CA HIS A 458 8.33 -7.27 -16.29
C HIS A 458 9.37 -6.19 -16.60
N GLN A 459 10.56 -6.56 -17.09
CA GLN A 459 11.61 -5.63 -17.49
C GLN A 459 11.09 -4.62 -18.53
N ARG A 460 10.36 -5.08 -19.56
CA ARG A 460 9.73 -4.18 -20.55
C ARG A 460 8.75 -3.21 -19.90
N VAL A 461 8.00 -3.65 -18.89
CA VAL A 461 7.08 -2.78 -18.14
C VAL A 461 7.86 -1.73 -17.35
N LEU A 462 9.00 -2.08 -16.74
CA LEU A 462 9.87 -1.13 -16.04
C LEU A 462 10.48 -0.11 -17.01
N GLU A 463 11.02 -0.56 -18.14
CA GLU A 463 11.63 0.30 -19.17
C GLU A 463 10.62 1.27 -19.80
N GLN A 464 9.40 0.82 -20.06
CA GLN A 464 8.33 1.68 -20.61
C GLN A 464 7.86 2.75 -19.63
N ARG A 465 8.11 2.56 -18.33
CA ARG A 465 7.68 3.47 -17.27
C ARG A 465 8.80 4.43 -16.83
N ALA A 466 10.05 4.11 -17.12
CA ALA A 466 11.17 4.92 -16.69
C ALA A 466 11.24 6.23 -17.48
N ASP A 467 11.31 7.34 -16.76
CA ASP A 467 11.61 8.66 -17.33
C ASP A 467 13.06 8.71 -17.86
N ASP A 468 13.98 7.99 -17.20
CA ASP A 468 15.38 7.84 -17.56
C ASP A 468 15.73 6.36 -17.77
N PRO A 469 15.96 5.92 -19.02
CA PRO A 469 16.34 4.55 -19.33
C PRO A 469 17.62 4.07 -18.65
N SER A 470 18.52 4.98 -18.23
CA SER A 470 19.78 4.63 -17.56
C SER A 470 19.61 4.24 -16.09
N ARG A 471 18.42 4.49 -15.51
CA ARG A 471 18.10 4.22 -14.10
C ARG A 471 17.14 3.05 -13.90
N VAL A 472 16.84 2.30 -14.97
CA VAL A 472 15.95 1.14 -14.88
C VAL A 472 16.62 0.05 -14.05
N VAL A 473 16.06 -0.25 -12.89
CA VAL A 473 16.49 -1.36 -12.05
C VAL A 473 16.12 -2.68 -12.73
N PRO A 474 16.99 -3.71 -12.67
CA PRO A 474 16.66 -5.04 -13.16
C PRO A 474 15.41 -5.61 -12.48
N SER A 475 14.59 -6.31 -13.26
CA SER A 475 13.45 -7.07 -12.73
C SER A 475 13.87 -8.02 -11.61
N PRO A 476 13.16 -8.03 -10.46
CA PRO A 476 13.47 -8.92 -9.33
C PRO A 476 13.05 -10.38 -9.57
N ALA A 477 12.46 -10.69 -10.73
CA ALA A 477 11.97 -12.03 -11.05
C ALA A 477 13.14 -13.04 -11.10
N THR A 478 13.24 -13.91 -10.11
CA THR A 478 14.11 -15.09 -10.07
C THR A 478 13.27 -16.34 -9.85
N PRO A 479 13.72 -17.55 -10.25
CA PRO A 479 12.96 -18.76 -9.98
C PRO A 479 12.59 -18.91 -8.51
N ARG A 480 13.53 -18.60 -7.63
CA ARG A 480 13.36 -18.56 -6.18
C ARG A 480 12.29 -17.57 -5.73
N MET A 481 12.34 -16.33 -6.21
CA MET A 481 11.35 -15.30 -5.87
C MET A 481 9.95 -15.72 -6.28
N VAL A 482 9.75 -16.16 -7.54
CA VAL A 482 8.44 -16.55 -8.05
C VAL A 482 7.91 -17.79 -7.30
N LEU A 483 8.78 -18.76 -7.01
CA LEU A 483 8.41 -19.96 -6.25
C LEU A 483 7.97 -19.61 -4.83
N LEU A 484 8.78 -18.86 -4.07
CA LEU A 484 8.47 -18.49 -2.69
C LEU A 484 7.21 -17.62 -2.59
N HIS A 485 7.06 -16.68 -3.53
CA HIS A 485 5.87 -15.84 -3.63
C HIS A 485 4.61 -16.68 -3.88
N THR A 486 4.66 -17.55 -4.88
CA THR A 486 3.50 -18.39 -5.24
C THR A 486 3.18 -19.41 -4.13
N LEU A 487 4.21 -19.97 -3.48
CA LEU A 487 4.04 -20.88 -2.34
C LEU A 487 3.40 -20.18 -1.15
N ALA A 488 3.86 -18.96 -0.81
CA ALA A 488 3.27 -18.18 0.26
C ALA A 488 1.80 -17.87 0.00
N HIS A 489 1.44 -17.59 -1.26
CA HIS A 489 0.04 -17.42 -1.65
C HIS A 489 -0.80 -18.70 -1.49
N ALA A 490 -0.26 -19.84 -1.91
CA ALA A 490 -0.93 -21.13 -1.74
C ALA A 490 -1.13 -21.47 -0.25
N LEU A 491 -0.13 -21.20 0.60
CA LEU A 491 -0.20 -21.43 2.05
C LEU A 491 -1.16 -20.47 2.76
N ILE A 492 -1.19 -19.18 2.39
CA ILE A 492 -2.17 -18.23 2.95
C ILE A 492 -3.59 -18.68 2.63
N ASN A 493 -3.85 -19.14 1.41
CA ASN A 493 -5.16 -19.68 1.05
C ASN A 493 -5.49 -20.93 1.88
N GLU A 494 -4.55 -21.86 2.05
CA GLU A 494 -4.77 -23.07 2.84
C GLU A 494 -5.03 -22.75 4.32
N TRP A 495 -4.17 -21.94 4.93
CA TRP A 495 -4.34 -21.54 6.33
C TRP A 495 -5.54 -20.63 6.56
N SER A 496 -6.05 -19.95 5.53
CA SER A 496 -7.30 -19.22 5.67
C SER A 496 -8.51 -20.14 5.89
N LEU A 497 -8.41 -21.39 5.42
CA LEU A 497 -9.41 -22.42 5.63
C LEU A 497 -9.18 -23.16 6.95
N ASP A 498 -7.93 -23.50 7.27
CA ASP A 498 -7.58 -24.35 8.41
C ASP A 498 -7.43 -23.59 9.73
N ALA A 499 -6.80 -22.41 9.72
CA ALA A 499 -6.51 -21.63 10.92
C ALA A 499 -7.63 -20.64 11.31
N GLY A 500 -8.68 -20.53 10.49
CA GLY A 500 -9.84 -19.67 10.73
C GLY A 500 -9.57 -18.16 10.56
N TYR A 501 -8.41 -17.79 10.02
CA TYR A 501 -8.10 -16.40 9.67
C TYR A 501 -8.60 -16.10 8.26
N PRO A 502 -9.32 -14.99 8.02
CA PRO A 502 -9.57 -14.59 6.63
C PRO A 502 -8.24 -14.28 5.94
N ALA A 503 -8.10 -14.62 4.66
CA ALA A 503 -6.85 -14.39 3.90
C ALA A 503 -6.36 -12.93 4.02
N ALA A 504 -7.28 -11.96 4.02
CA ALA A 504 -6.99 -10.53 4.19
C ALA A 504 -6.35 -10.15 5.54
N ALA A 505 -6.42 -11.02 6.55
CA ALA A 505 -5.78 -10.85 7.86
C ALA A 505 -4.42 -11.56 7.96
N LEU A 506 -4.01 -12.32 6.94
CA LEU A 506 -2.68 -12.89 6.81
C LEU A 506 -1.90 -12.08 5.78
N ARG A 507 -0.59 -11.97 5.99
CA ARG A 507 0.33 -11.30 5.07
C ARG A 507 1.60 -12.10 4.91
N GLU A 508 2.15 -12.07 3.71
CA GLU A 508 3.45 -12.64 3.39
C GLU A 508 4.57 -11.60 3.44
N ARG A 509 5.76 -12.07 3.77
CA ARG A 509 7.01 -11.33 3.71
C ARG A 509 8.08 -12.24 3.13
N LEU A 510 8.55 -11.92 1.92
CA LEU A 510 9.48 -12.76 1.17
C LEU A 510 10.94 -12.43 1.46
N TYR A 511 11.76 -13.47 1.53
CA TYR A 511 13.22 -13.41 1.63
C TYR A 511 13.81 -14.29 0.53
N ALA A 512 14.01 -13.70 -0.64
CA ALA A 512 14.30 -14.40 -1.90
C ALA A 512 15.56 -13.84 -2.62
N ALA A 513 16.64 -13.64 -1.88
CA ALA A 513 17.96 -13.25 -2.40
C ALA A 513 18.88 -14.48 -2.59
N ASP A 514 20.11 -14.28 -3.07
CA ASP A 514 21.06 -15.35 -3.39
C ASP A 514 21.33 -16.32 -2.22
N GLU A 515 21.29 -15.82 -0.98
CA GLU A 515 21.48 -16.59 0.26
C GLU A 515 20.20 -16.72 1.09
N MET A 516 19.03 -16.43 0.49
CA MET A 516 17.74 -16.50 1.20
C MET A 516 16.71 -17.29 0.43
N ALA A 517 16.22 -18.35 1.06
CA ALA A 517 15.17 -19.20 0.54
C ALA A 517 13.97 -19.27 1.51
N GLY A 518 13.48 -18.12 2.01
CA GLY A 518 12.48 -18.09 3.08
C GLY A 518 11.27 -17.21 2.82
N THR A 519 10.17 -17.53 3.49
CA THR A 519 8.97 -16.69 3.55
C THR A 519 8.41 -16.69 4.97
N LEU A 520 8.01 -15.52 5.45
CA LEU A 520 7.27 -15.36 6.69
C LEU A 520 5.81 -15.08 6.36
N ILE A 521 4.91 -15.90 6.88
CA ILE A 521 3.47 -15.63 6.84
C ILE A 521 3.03 -15.29 8.25
N TYR A 522 2.41 -14.12 8.41
CA TYR A 522 2.10 -13.56 9.73
C TYR A 522 0.76 -12.84 9.73
N THR A 523 0.22 -12.61 10.92
CA THR A 523 -1.03 -11.87 11.08
C THR A 523 -0.83 -10.38 10.81
N ALA A 524 -1.66 -9.82 9.94
CA ALA A 524 -1.57 -8.46 9.41
C ALA A 524 -2.54 -7.47 10.06
N THR A 525 -3.28 -7.87 11.09
CA THR A 525 -4.29 -6.99 11.74
C THR A 525 -4.13 -6.99 13.25
N SER A 526 -4.13 -5.80 13.85
CA SER A 526 -4.05 -5.58 15.29
C SER A 526 -5.39 -5.84 16.05
N GLY A 527 -6.26 -6.69 15.50
CA GLY A 527 -7.61 -6.96 16.04
C GLY A 527 -7.67 -8.24 16.87
N SER A 528 -8.82 -8.48 17.53
CA SER A 528 -9.13 -9.65 18.40
C SER A 528 -8.96 -11.03 17.76
N ALA A 529 -8.58 -11.10 16.48
CA ALA A 529 -8.24 -12.35 15.79
C ALA A 529 -6.79 -12.80 16.08
N GLY A 530 -5.86 -11.88 16.34
CA GLY A 530 -4.45 -12.21 16.55
C GLY A 530 -4.12 -12.37 18.03
N SER A 531 -3.87 -13.61 18.47
CA SER A 531 -3.12 -14.01 19.69
C SER A 531 -3.60 -15.33 20.33
N LEU A 532 -4.45 -16.12 19.65
CA LEU A 532 -4.85 -17.44 20.17
C LEU A 532 -3.86 -18.57 19.82
N GLY A 533 -2.72 -18.29 19.16
CA GLY A 533 -1.74 -19.29 18.76
C GLY A 533 -2.16 -20.12 17.53
N GLY A 534 -3.28 -19.77 16.89
CA GLY A 534 -3.87 -20.56 15.80
C GLY A 534 -2.98 -20.62 14.56
N LEU A 535 -2.26 -19.54 14.23
CA LEU A 535 -1.34 -19.52 13.10
C LEU A 535 0.00 -20.19 13.46
N VAL A 536 0.49 -19.97 14.68
CA VAL A 536 1.73 -20.60 15.17
C VAL A 536 1.60 -22.13 15.16
N ALA A 537 0.44 -22.66 15.55
CA ALA A 537 0.16 -24.10 15.52
C ALA A 537 0.26 -24.70 14.10
N GLN A 538 0.05 -23.90 13.04
CA GLN A 538 0.24 -24.36 11.66
C GLN A 538 1.71 -24.57 11.29
N GLY A 539 2.64 -23.99 12.06
CA GLY A 539 4.07 -24.16 11.89
C GLY A 539 4.65 -25.41 12.55
N GLU A 540 3.87 -26.15 13.34
CA GLU A 540 4.34 -27.43 13.88
C GLU A 540 4.59 -28.43 12.73
N PRO A 541 5.70 -29.20 12.72
CA PRO A 541 6.16 -29.94 11.55
C PRO A 541 5.11 -30.83 10.88
N GLU A 542 4.34 -31.59 11.63
CA GLU A 542 3.30 -32.49 11.12
C GLU A 542 2.11 -31.73 10.54
N THR A 543 1.73 -30.61 11.16
CA THR A 543 0.64 -29.74 10.67
C THR A 543 1.08 -29.00 9.42
N LEU A 544 2.30 -28.44 9.43
CA LEU A 544 2.89 -27.78 8.28
C LEU A 544 3.02 -28.73 7.09
N ALA A 545 3.50 -29.97 7.31
CA ALA A 545 3.61 -30.98 6.27
C ALA A 545 2.26 -31.27 5.61
N ARG A 546 1.19 -31.36 6.43
CA ARG A 546 -0.18 -31.55 5.93
C ARG A 546 -0.65 -30.34 5.13
N ALA A 547 -0.43 -29.13 5.63
CA ALA A 547 -0.82 -27.89 4.97
C ALA A 547 -0.09 -27.72 3.62
N VAL A 548 1.22 -27.96 3.56
CA VAL A 548 1.98 -27.90 2.31
C VAL A 548 1.45 -28.91 1.29
N ARG A 549 1.24 -30.17 1.68
CA ARG A 549 0.68 -31.19 0.78
C ARG A 549 -0.72 -30.80 0.28
N SER A 550 -1.57 -30.28 1.16
CA SER A 550 -2.92 -29.84 0.80
C SER A 550 -2.90 -28.65 -0.15
N ALA A 551 -2.07 -27.63 0.15
CA ALA A 551 -1.89 -26.45 -0.68
C ALA A 551 -1.36 -26.79 -2.09
N VAL A 552 -0.37 -27.67 -2.17
CA VAL A 552 0.19 -28.16 -3.45
C VAL A 552 -0.88 -28.91 -4.25
N ARG A 553 -1.62 -29.83 -3.62
CA ARG A 553 -2.72 -30.57 -4.30
C ARG A 553 -3.82 -29.64 -4.78
N ARG A 554 -4.20 -28.64 -3.99
CA ARG A 554 -5.18 -27.62 -4.40
C ARG A 554 -4.65 -26.80 -5.58
N ALA A 555 -3.35 -26.53 -5.63
CA ALA A 555 -2.72 -25.79 -6.71
C ALA A 555 -2.66 -26.58 -8.03
N GLU A 556 -2.92 -27.89 -8.06
CA GLU A 556 -3.04 -28.69 -9.30
C GLU A 556 -4.25 -28.25 -10.13
N TRP A 557 -5.36 -27.87 -9.47
CA TRP A 557 -6.63 -27.58 -10.15
C TRP A 557 -7.04 -26.10 -10.07
N CYS A 558 -7.41 -25.52 -11.22
CA CYS A 558 -8.04 -24.20 -11.29
C CYS A 558 -9.34 -24.30 -12.09
N SER A 559 -10.40 -23.65 -11.61
CA SER A 559 -11.69 -23.59 -12.33
C SER A 559 -11.62 -22.86 -13.67
N SER A 560 -10.53 -22.11 -13.91
CA SER A 560 -10.26 -21.40 -15.16
C SER A 560 -9.29 -22.17 -16.07
N ASP A 561 -8.97 -23.43 -15.77
CA ASP A 561 -8.20 -24.27 -16.68
C ASP A 561 -9.02 -24.69 -17.92
N PRO A 562 -8.39 -24.86 -19.10
CA PRO A 562 -6.94 -24.78 -19.34
C PRO A 562 -6.40 -23.35 -19.52
N LEU A 563 -7.26 -22.35 -19.69
CA LEU A 563 -6.87 -20.96 -19.98
C LEU A 563 -5.92 -20.36 -18.93
N CYS A 564 -6.05 -20.75 -17.67
CA CYS A 564 -5.13 -20.34 -16.61
C CYS A 564 -3.77 -21.01 -16.75
N MET A 565 -3.69 -22.35 -16.77
CA MET A 565 -2.43 -23.09 -16.87
C MET A 565 -1.62 -22.78 -18.14
N GLU A 566 -2.30 -22.59 -19.27
CA GLU A 566 -1.69 -22.32 -20.57
C GLU A 566 -1.40 -20.83 -20.81
N SER A 567 -1.73 -19.94 -19.86
CA SER A 567 -1.54 -18.51 -20.04
C SER A 567 -0.06 -18.14 -20.15
N GLU A 568 0.31 -17.52 -21.27
CA GLU A 568 1.66 -16.98 -21.49
C GLU A 568 1.85 -15.55 -20.97
N ALA A 569 0.75 -14.86 -20.68
CA ALA A 569 0.74 -13.51 -20.13
C ALA A 569 -0.61 -13.22 -19.46
N SER A 570 -0.59 -13.01 -18.15
CA SER A 570 -1.77 -12.66 -17.36
C SER A 570 -1.47 -11.57 -16.33
N GLY A 571 -2.51 -11.10 -15.64
CA GLY A 571 -2.39 -10.07 -14.61
C GLY A 571 -2.01 -8.68 -15.14
N ALA A 572 -1.69 -7.78 -14.22
CA ALA A 572 -1.37 -6.40 -14.54
C ALA A 572 -0.04 -6.31 -15.33
N GLY A 573 -0.10 -5.87 -16.59
CA GLY A 573 1.09 -5.77 -17.44
C GLY A 573 1.54 -7.07 -18.10
N GLY A 574 0.76 -8.17 -17.96
CA GLY A 574 1.11 -9.45 -18.58
C GLY A 574 2.34 -10.11 -17.96
N ILE A 575 2.56 -9.92 -16.65
CA ILE A 575 3.76 -10.34 -15.92
C ILE A 575 3.53 -11.59 -15.05
N ASN A 576 2.30 -12.09 -15.01
CA ASN A 576 1.97 -13.38 -14.42
C ASN A 576 1.83 -14.45 -15.51
N LEU A 577 1.95 -15.73 -15.13
CA LEU A 577 1.65 -16.87 -15.98
C LEU A 577 0.40 -17.60 -15.47
N ALA A 578 0.53 -18.81 -14.91
CA ALA A 578 -0.57 -19.60 -14.39
C ALA A 578 -1.05 -19.08 -13.02
N ALA A 579 -1.61 -17.87 -13.01
CA ALA A 579 -2.11 -17.20 -11.82
C ALA A 579 -3.40 -16.41 -12.09
N CYS A 580 -4.42 -16.64 -11.27
CA CYS A 580 -5.69 -15.92 -11.33
C CYS A 580 -6.36 -15.86 -9.94
N HIS A 581 -7.46 -15.11 -9.82
CA HIS A 581 -8.26 -15.01 -8.60
C HIS A 581 -8.86 -16.34 -8.12
N ALA A 582 -8.98 -17.34 -8.99
CA ALA A 582 -9.50 -18.65 -8.61
C ALA A 582 -8.44 -19.58 -7.99
N CYS A 583 -7.14 -19.27 -8.09
CA CYS A 583 -6.07 -20.14 -7.60
C CYS A 583 -5.10 -19.47 -6.62
N VAL A 584 -4.31 -18.49 -7.08
CA VAL A 584 -3.16 -17.97 -6.31
C VAL A 584 -3.14 -16.45 -6.14
N MET A 585 -4.08 -15.68 -6.67
CA MET A 585 -4.14 -14.24 -6.31
C MET A 585 -4.81 -14.05 -4.95
N LEU A 586 -4.21 -13.19 -4.11
CA LEU A 586 -4.68 -12.84 -2.78
C LEU A 586 -5.26 -11.42 -2.72
N PRO A 587 -5.99 -11.07 -1.63
CA PRO A 587 -6.31 -9.68 -1.33
C PRO A 587 -5.06 -8.79 -1.27
N GLU A 588 -5.17 -7.52 -1.65
CA GLU A 588 -4.03 -6.59 -1.71
C GLU A 588 -3.36 -6.37 -0.33
N THR A 589 -4.10 -6.55 0.77
CA THR A 589 -3.56 -6.44 2.12
C THR A 589 -2.62 -7.59 2.51
N SER A 590 -2.68 -8.71 1.78
CA SER A 590 -1.94 -9.94 2.09
C SER A 590 -0.62 -10.07 1.34
N CYS A 591 -0.52 -9.50 0.15
CA CYS A 591 0.68 -9.59 -0.70
C CYS A 591 1.57 -8.35 -0.52
N GLU A 592 2.89 -8.54 -0.39
CA GLU A 592 3.91 -7.46 -0.41
C GLU A 592 4.37 -7.10 -1.83
N HIS A 593 3.86 -7.81 -2.84
CA HIS A 593 4.24 -7.68 -4.25
C HIS A 593 3.02 -7.47 -5.17
N ASN A 594 1.85 -7.05 -4.64
CA ASN A 594 0.67 -6.66 -5.42
C ASN A 594 0.22 -7.71 -6.45
N ASN A 595 0.33 -9.00 -6.11
CA ASN A 595 -0.01 -10.12 -6.97
C ASN A 595 0.71 -10.12 -8.34
N ILE A 596 1.95 -9.63 -8.41
CA ILE A 596 2.79 -9.69 -9.62
C ILE A 596 3.80 -10.82 -9.54
N LEU A 597 4.26 -11.32 -10.69
CA LEU A 597 5.26 -12.39 -10.75
C LEU A 597 4.80 -13.67 -10.01
N LEU A 598 3.59 -14.14 -10.34
CA LEU A 598 2.99 -15.37 -9.81
C LEU A 598 2.84 -16.44 -10.89
N ASP A 599 3.09 -17.71 -10.51
CA ASP A 599 2.96 -18.85 -11.43
C ASP A 599 2.86 -20.19 -10.69
N ARG A 600 1.63 -20.75 -10.59
CA ARG A 600 1.42 -22.02 -9.87
C ARG A 600 2.09 -23.22 -10.52
N ALA A 601 2.42 -23.15 -11.81
CA ALA A 601 3.14 -24.22 -12.50
C ALA A 601 4.54 -24.47 -11.93
N LEU A 602 5.16 -23.48 -11.27
CA LEU A 602 6.43 -23.70 -10.55
C LEU A 602 6.25 -24.52 -9.26
N LEU A 603 5.03 -24.63 -8.73
CA LEU A 603 4.72 -25.49 -7.59
C LEU A 603 4.46 -26.93 -8.04
N VAL A 604 3.56 -27.11 -9.01
CA VAL A 604 2.97 -28.43 -9.37
C VAL A 604 3.39 -28.97 -10.74
N GLY A 605 4.08 -28.18 -11.55
CA GLY A 605 4.39 -28.51 -12.94
C GLY A 605 3.26 -28.13 -13.91
N THR A 606 3.47 -28.42 -15.19
CA THR A 606 2.40 -28.38 -16.19
C THR A 606 1.99 -29.80 -16.59
N PRO A 607 0.83 -30.00 -17.23
CA PRO A 607 0.45 -31.30 -17.78
C PRO A 607 1.50 -31.90 -18.72
N ASP A 608 2.21 -31.07 -19.49
CA ASP A 608 3.24 -31.50 -20.44
C ASP A 608 4.63 -31.69 -19.83
N ASP A 609 4.95 -31.00 -18.73
CA ASP A 609 6.25 -31.10 -18.04
C ASP A 609 6.06 -31.03 -16.51
N PRO A 610 5.75 -32.17 -15.86
CA PRO A 610 5.61 -32.24 -14.41
C PRO A 610 6.87 -31.83 -13.64
N ARG A 611 8.05 -32.05 -14.24
CA ARG A 611 9.38 -31.73 -13.66
C ARG A 611 9.66 -30.25 -13.49
N LEU A 612 8.80 -29.41 -14.05
CA LEU A 612 8.83 -27.98 -13.79
C LEU A 612 8.47 -27.67 -12.32
N GLY A 613 7.62 -28.48 -11.69
CA GLY A 613 7.13 -28.26 -10.33
C GLY A 613 8.16 -28.60 -9.26
N TYR A 614 8.41 -27.67 -8.33
CA TYR A 614 9.30 -27.93 -7.20
C TYR A 614 8.80 -29.10 -6.31
N PHE A 615 7.48 -29.26 -6.22
CA PHE A 615 6.81 -30.29 -5.42
C PHE A 615 6.32 -31.49 -6.28
N GLU A 616 6.95 -31.76 -7.43
CA GLU A 616 6.60 -32.89 -8.31
C GLU A 616 6.41 -34.21 -7.53
N ASP A 617 7.33 -34.55 -6.61
CA ASP A 617 7.27 -35.79 -5.83
C ASP A 617 5.99 -35.90 -4.97
N VAL A 618 5.44 -34.76 -4.54
CA VAL A 618 4.21 -34.68 -3.73
C VAL A 618 2.98 -34.94 -4.58
N VAL A 619 3.03 -34.47 -5.84
CA VAL A 619 1.97 -34.66 -6.85
C VAL A 619 1.96 -36.11 -7.34
N GLN A 620 3.15 -36.69 -7.60
CA GLN A 620 3.30 -38.04 -8.17
C GLN A 620 3.17 -39.19 -7.16
N GLY A 621 3.38 -38.93 -5.86
CA GLY A 621 3.30 -39.94 -4.79
C GLY A 621 1.88 -40.42 -4.45
N GLN A 622 1.05 -40.74 -5.45
CA GLN A 622 -0.25 -41.39 -5.31
C GLN A 622 -0.14 -42.86 -4.93
#